data_AF-A0ABD2MPP8-F1
#
_entry.id   AF-A0ABD2MPP8-F1
#
_cell.length_a   1.000
_cell.length_b   1.000
_cell.length_c   1.000
_cell.angle_alpha   90.00
_cell.angle_beta   90.00
_cell.angle_gamma   90.00
#
_symmetry.space_group_name_H-M   'P 1'
#
loop_
_entity.id
_entity.type
_entity.pdbx_description
1 polymer ?
#
loop_
_entity_poly.entity_id
_entity_poly.type
_entity_poly.pdbx_seq_one_letter_code
_entity_poly.pdbx_strand_id
1 'polypeptide(L)'
;MVVQSLTNDLKNINKRKILIDVAKKLNCKFIFTPEISTDIASQLLSNVALGRGSHIPLDTGFCDTRDEHVTILRPLRVFDIKELALYNYFNNLEPVTIPENVKDAQKSVQSLIENFVTKLQSDFPATVTTVLKTGDKLGMSNDKTENYRICYICKGPISVSSQSLTSEKAIKVSQKISRESIQLTNGYMFDGVDESNKKTCFSCSNIEPFLIT
;
A
#
# COMPACT_ATOMS: atom_id res chain seq x y z
N MET A 1 -13.89 -10.54 6.43
CA MET A 1 -13.19 -9.64 5.47
C MET A 1 -12.36 -8.56 6.17
N VAL A 2 -12.95 -7.70 7.02
CA VAL A 2 -12.21 -6.58 7.66
C VAL A 2 -11.05 -7.07 8.53
N VAL A 3 -11.29 -7.99 9.46
CA VAL A 3 -10.24 -8.53 10.36
C VAL A 3 -9.06 -9.14 9.58
N GLN A 4 -9.34 -9.92 8.53
CA GLN A 4 -8.29 -10.53 7.71
C GLN A 4 -7.47 -9.51 6.93
N SER A 5 -8.10 -8.42 6.49
CA SER A 5 -7.43 -7.30 5.84
C SER A 5 -6.41 -6.65 6.79
N LEU A 6 -6.80 -6.41 8.05
CA LEU A 6 -5.89 -5.89 9.08
C LEU A 6 -4.73 -6.84 9.37
N THR A 7 -4.98 -8.16 9.43
CA THR A 7 -3.91 -9.15 9.65
C THR A 7 -2.86 -9.13 8.54
N ASN A 8 -3.30 -9.02 7.29
CA ASN A 8 -2.39 -8.92 6.14
C ASN A 8 -1.56 -7.63 6.21
N ASP A 9 -2.18 -6.52 6.59
CA ASP A 9 -1.48 -5.25 6.75
C ASP A 9 -0.44 -5.28 7.86
N LEU A 10 -0.78 -5.86 9.01
CA LEU A 10 0.16 -6.08 10.12
C LEU A 10 1.35 -6.93 9.68
N LYS A 11 1.09 -8.02 8.95
CA LYS A 11 2.14 -8.91 8.43
C LYS A 11 3.09 -8.15 7.51
N ASN A 12 2.56 -7.31 6.61
CA ASN A 12 3.37 -6.52 5.69
C ASN A 12 4.22 -5.46 6.42
N ILE A 13 3.64 -4.76 7.40
CA ILE A 13 4.36 -3.78 8.22
C ILE A 13 5.51 -4.46 8.98
N ASN A 14 5.24 -5.61 9.61
CA ASN A 14 6.26 -6.35 10.35
C ASN A 14 7.35 -6.93 9.44
N LYS A 15 6.98 -7.50 8.28
CA LYS A 15 7.94 -7.97 7.28
C LYS A 15 8.90 -6.85 6.87
N ARG A 16 8.37 -5.67 6.54
CA ARG A 16 9.17 -4.49 6.20
C ARG A 16 10.11 -4.09 7.34
N LYS A 17 9.59 -4.01 8.58
CA LYS A 17 10.40 -3.64 9.74
C LYS A 17 11.58 -4.60 9.95
N ILE A 18 11.32 -5.91 9.91
CA ILE A 18 12.35 -6.94 10.08
C ILE A 18 13.40 -6.84 8.98
N LEU A 19 12.99 -6.66 7.72
CA LEU A 19 13.93 -6.53 6.59
C LEU A 19 14.87 -5.32 6.78
N ILE A 20 14.34 -4.19 7.23
CA ILE A 20 15.13 -2.99 7.50
C ILE A 20 16.06 -3.21 8.69
N ASP A 21 15.57 -3.78 9.78
CA ASP A 21 16.39 -4.05 10.97
C ASP A 21 17.55 -5.01 10.66
N VAL A 22 17.31 -6.02 9.83
CA VAL A 22 18.36 -6.94 9.35
C VAL A 22 19.34 -6.23 8.43
N ALA A 23 18.86 -5.43 7.47
CA ALA A 23 19.74 -4.68 6.58
C ALA A 23 20.64 -3.70 7.35
N LYS A 24 20.12 -3.03 8.39
CA LYS A 24 20.92 -2.17 9.27
C LYS A 24 22.01 -2.95 10.00
N LYS A 25 21.69 -4.13 10.55
CA LYS A 25 22.68 -5.01 11.21
C LYS A 25 23.77 -5.49 10.26
N LEU A 26 23.42 -5.71 8.99
CA LEU A 26 24.35 -6.13 7.93
C LEU A 26 25.05 -4.95 7.23
N ASN A 27 24.77 -3.71 7.63
CA ASN A 27 25.27 -2.49 7.01
C ASN A 27 24.95 -2.37 5.50
N CYS A 28 23.78 -2.89 5.09
CA CYS A 28 23.29 -2.83 3.73
C CYS A 28 22.44 -1.56 3.52
N LYS A 29 22.81 -0.75 2.52
CA LYS A 29 22.06 0.46 2.13
C LYS A 29 20.81 0.16 1.29
N PHE A 30 20.82 -0.94 0.54
CA PHE A 30 19.76 -1.27 -0.42
C PHE A 30 19.21 -2.67 -0.16
N ILE A 31 17.89 -2.80 -0.22
CA ILE A 31 17.18 -4.08 -0.20
C ILE A 31 16.47 -4.21 -1.54
N PHE A 32 16.67 -5.33 -2.24
CA PHE A 32 15.91 -5.64 -3.45
C PHE A 32 14.75 -6.56 -3.10
N THR A 33 13.55 -6.19 -3.53
CA THR A 33 12.35 -7.00 -3.32
C THR A 33 11.82 -7.53 -4.65
N PRO A 34 11.20 -8.73 -4.65
CA PRO A 34 10.91 -9.47 -5.87
C PRO A 34 9.55 -9.15 -6.50
N GLU A 35 8.88 -8.05 -6.11
CA GLU A 35 7.52 -7.79 -6.59
C GLU A 35 7.47 -7.52 -8.09
N ILE A 36 6.50 -8.14 -8.76
CA ILE A 36 6.24 -7.98 -10.19
C ILE A 36 5.03 -7.08 -10.47
N SER A 37 4.73 -6.86 -11.75
CA SER A 37 3.65 -5.96 -12.18
C SER A 37 2.28 -6.27 -11.56
N THR A 38 1.92 -7.55 -11.45
CA THR A 38 0.65 -7.98 -10.83
C THR A 38 0.60 -7.72 -9.34
N ASP A 39 1.72 -7.90 -8.63
CA ASP A 39 1.81 -7.66 -7.18
C ASP A 39 1.64 -6.17 -6.90
N ILE A 40 2.34 -5.33 -7.65
CA ILE A 40 2.29 -3.89 -7.47
C ILE A 40 0.93 -3.32 -7.87
N ALA A 41 0.29 -3.85 -8.92
CA ALA A 41 -1.07 -3.44 -9.29
C ALA A 41 -2.09 -3.87 -8.23
N SER A 42 -1.94 -5.07 -7.66
CA SER A 42 -2.81 -5.55 -6.58
C SER A 42 -2.66 -4.70 -5.32
N GLN A 43 -1.42 -4.34 -4.96
CA GLN A 43 -1.12 -3.46 -3.84
C GLN A 43 -1.68 -2.05 -4.07
N LEU A 44 -1.55 -1.51 -5.29
CA LEU A 44 -2.09 -0.21 -5.67
C LEU A 44 -3.61 -0.17 -5.47
N LEU A 45 -4.33 -1.11 -6.10
CA LEU A 45 -5.79 -1.16 -6.02
C LEU A 45 -6.27 -1.44 -4.59
N SER A 46 -5.54 -2.25 -3.83
CA SER A 46 -5.83 -2.50 -2.40
C SER A 46 -5.68 -1.22 -1.58
N ASN A 47 -4.61 -0.46 -1.80
CA ASN A 47 -4.40 0.80 -1.13
C ASN A 47 -5.48 1.82 -1.49
N VAL A 48 -5.93 1.88 -2.74
CA VAL A 48 -7.06 2.72 -3.16
C VAL A 48 -8.36 2.28 -2.46
N ALA A 49 -8.68 0.99 -2.48
CA ALA A 49 -9.90 0.46 -1.88
C ALA A 49 -9.97 0.66 -0.35
N LEU A 50 -8.82 0.63 0.33
CA LEU A 50 -8.69 0.90 1.77
C LEU A 50 -8.52 2.39 2.09
N GLY A 51 -8.52 3.26 1.07
CA GLY A 51 -8.34 4.71 1.20
C GLY A 51 -6.98 5.15 1.74
N ARG A 52 -5.92 4.37 1.44
CA ARG A 52 -4.52 4.65 1.78
C ARG A 52 -3.80 5.44 0.68
N GLY A 53 -4.45 6.47 0.16
CA GLY A 53 -3.96 7.25 -0.98
C GLY A 53 -2.56 7.84 -0.75
N SER A 54 -2.29 8.36 0.44
CA SER A 54 -0.98 8.97 0.77
C SER A 54 0.19 7.98 0.81
N HIS A 55 -0.08 6.69 0.90
CA HIS A 55 0.95 5.64 0.99
C HIS A 55 1.29 5.03 -0.38
N ILE A 56 0.42 5.23 -1.38
CA ILE A 56 0.55 4.67 -2.73
C ILE A 56 1.95 4.93 -3.33
N PRO A 57 2.48 6.17 -3.39
CA PRO A 57 3.77 6.43 -4.03
C PRO A 57 4.92 5.61 -3.43
N LEU A 58 4.88 5.35 -2.12
CA LEU A 58 5.94 4.64 -1.38
C LEU A 58 5.78 3.11 -1.48
N ASP A 59 4.54 2.63 -1.45
CA ASP A 59 4.24 1.20 -1.52
C ASP A 59 4.36 0.65 -2.94
N THR A 60 3.97 1.46 -3.94
CA THR A 60 3.93 1.02 -5.33
C THR A 60 5.03 1.61 -6.18
N GLY A 61 5.78 2.61 -5.71
CA GLY A 61 6.87 3.22 -6.46
C GLY A 61 8.08 2.30 -6.64
N PHE A 62 9.03 2.74 -7.46
CA PHE A 62 10.29 2.02 -7.67
C PHE A 62 11.10 1.84 -6.37
N CYS A 63 11.05 2.83 -5.49
CA CYS A 63 11.75 2.81 -4.21
C CYS A 63 10.85 3.19 -3.04
N ASP A 64 11.10 2.59 -1.87
CA ASP A 64 10.57 3.03 -0.58
C ASP A 64 11.72 3.66 0.22
N THR A 65 11.61 4.97 0.44
CA THR A 65 12.58 5.83 1.13
C THR A 65 12.11 6.28 2.52
N ARG A 66 11.15 5.56 3.12
CA ARG A 66 10.64 5.87 4.47
C ARG A 66 11.68 5.70 5.59
N ASP A 67 12.79 5.00 5.34
CA ASP A 67 13.91 4.89 6.26
C ASP A 67 15.10 5.70 5.73
N GLU A 68 15.78 6.42 6.62
CA GLU A 68 16.87 7.35 6.25
C GLU A 68 18.15 6.61 5.83
N HIS A 69 18.37 5.39 6.33
CA HIS A 69 19.62 4.66 6.10
C HIS A 69 19.47 3.54 5.07
N VAL A 70 18.28 2.96 4.96
CA VAL A 70 18.03 1.80 4.09
C VAL A 70 16.91 2.10 3.10
N THR A 71 17.17 1.90 1.80
CA THR A 71 16.18 2.05 0.74
C THR A 71 15.76 0.69 0.19
N ILE A 72 14.45 0.46 0.08
CA ILE A 72 13.92 -0.75 -0.57
C ILE A 72 13.70 -0.42 -2.05
N LEU A 73 14.16 -1.30 -2.94
CA LEU A 73 14.09 -1.17 -4.39
C LEU A 73 13.28 -2.32 -4.99
N ARG A 74 12.44 -2.01 -5.97
CA ARG A 74 11.54 -2.95 -6.66
C ARG A 74 11.92 -3.07 -8.14
N PRO A 75 13.05 -3.72 -8.47
CA PRO A 75 13.55 -3.76 -9.85
C PRO A 75 12.62 -4.51 -10.80
N LEU A 76 11.87 -5.50 -10.30
CA LEU A 76 11.01 -6.35 -11.12
C LEU A 76 9.60 -5.80 -11.33
N ARG A 77 9.28 -4.61 -10.79
CA ARG A 77 7.93 -4.02 -10.76
C ARG A 77 7.22 -3.97 -12.12
N VAL A 78 7.96 -3.81 -13.21
CA VAL A 78 7.38 -3.64 -14.56
C VAL A 78 7.31 -4.93 -15.37
N PHE A 79 7.82 -6.03 -14.82
CA PHE A 79 7.88 -7.30 -15.51
C PHE A 79 6.65 -8.17 -15.24
N ASP A 80 6.32 -9.01 -16.21
CA ASP A 80 5.34 -10.08 -16.08
C ASP A 80 6.00 -11.41 -15.69
N ILE A 81 5.24 -12.30 -15.06
CA ILE A 81 5.70 -13.63 -14.67
C ILE A 81 6.18 -14.45 -15.87
N LYS A 82 5.55 -14.29 -17.05
CA LYS A 82 5.93 -14.97 -18.28
C LYS A 82 7.31 -14.51 -18.77
N GLU A 83 7.61 -13.22 -18.66
CA GLU A 83 8.91 -12.66 -19.03
C GLU A 83 10.00 -13.18 -18.10
N LEU A 84 9.73 -13.25 -16.80
CA LEU A 84 10.65 -13.83 -15.82
C LEU A 84 10.86 -15.33 -16.06
N ALA A 85 9.81 -16.08 -16.40
CA ALA A 85 9.92 -17.50 -16.73
C ALA A 85 10.80 -17.73 -17.97
N LEU A 86 10.61 -16.93 -19.03
CA LEU A 86 11.46 -16.96 -20.22
C LEU A 86 12.90 -16.55 -19.90
N TYR A 87 13.09 -15.51 -19.09
CA TYR A 87 14.41 -15.09 -18.64
C TYR A 87 15.15 -16.21 -17.90
N ASN A 88 14.47 -16.88 -16.97
CA ASN A 88 15.04 -18.01 -16.25
C ASN A 88 15.40 -19.16 -17.19
N TYR A 89 14.52 -19.48 -18.14
CA TYR A 89 14.76 -20.51 -19.15
C TYR A 89 16.01 -20.21 -20.00
N PHE A 90 16.12 -19.00 -20.57
CA PHE A 90 17.25 -18.63 -21.41
C PHE A 90 18.57 -18.50 -20.65
N ASN A 91 18.54 -18.23 -19.35
CA ASN A 91 19.72 -18.13 -18.49
C ASN A 91 20.02 -19.43 -17.71
N ASN A 92 19.28 -20.51 -17.96
CA ASN A 92 19.39 -21.78 -17.24
C ASN A 92 19.30 -21.62 -15.71
N LEU A 93 18.42 -20.75 -15.24
CA LEU A 93 18.15 -20.53 -13.82
C LEU A 93 17.04 -21.48 -13.36
N GLU A 94 17.32 -22.27 -12.32
CA GLU A 94 16.33 -23.17 -11.73
C GLU A 94 15.48 -22.44 -10.68
N PRO A 95 14.15 -22.30 -10.89
CA PRO A 95 13.30 -21.63 -9.92
C PRO A 95 13.07 -22.52 -8.69
N VAL A 96 13.44 -22.01 -7.51
CA VAL A 96 13.10 -22.67 -6.24
C VAL A 96 11.61 -22.45 -5.96
N THR A 97 10.81 -23.49 -6.18
CA THR A 97 9.38 -23.45 -5.87
C THR A 97 9.16 -23.88 -4.43
N ILE A 98 8.74 -22.95 -3.57
CA ILE A 98 8.30 -23.26 -2.21
C ILE A 98 6.78 -23.44 -2.28
N PRO A 99 6.22 -24.62 -1.92
CA PRO A 99 4.78 -24.79 -1.88
C PRO A 99 4.19 -23.86 -0.83
N GLU A 100 3.54 -22.78 -1.25
CA GLU A 100 2.69 -21.99 -0.38
C GLU A 100 1.40 -22.77 -0.12
N ASN A 101 0.99 -22.84 1.15
CA ASN A 101 -0.36 -23.31 1.48
C ASN A 101 -1.37 -22.45 0.71
N VAL A 102 -2.28 -23.11 -0.03
CA VAL A 102 -3.35 -22.46 -0.79
C VAL A 102 -4.07 -21.48 0.13
N LYS A 103 -3.87 -20.18 -0.10
CA LYS A 103 -4.56 -19.13 0.64
C LYS A 103 -6.02 -19.20 0.20
N ASP A 104 -6.95 -19.36 1.16
CA ASP A 104 -8.37 -19.29 0.86
C ASP A 104 -8.70 -17.95 0.18
N ALA A 105 -9.07 -18.03 -1.10
CA ALA A 105 -9.06 -16.94 -2.06
C ALA A 105 -10.05 -15.79 -1.75
N GLN A 106 -10.88 -15.90 -0.71
CA GLN A 106 -12.01 -15.00 -0.46
C GLN A 106 -12.07 -14.42 0.96
N LYS A 107 -11.00 -14.54 1.76
CA LYS A 107 -11.05 -14.09 3.17
C LYS A 107 -10.80 -12.58 3.36
N SER A 108 -10.25 -11.86 2.38
CA SER A 108 -9.85 -10.45 2.48
C SER A 108 -10.14 -9.64 1.22
N VAL A 109 -10.14 -8.30 1.34
CA VAL A 109 -10.23 -7.39 0.17
C VAL A 109 -9.00 -7.55 -0.73
N GLN A 110 -7.81 -7.68 -0.13
CA GLN A 110 -6.55 -7.90 -0.83
C GLN A 110 -6.60 -9.16 -1.70
N SER A 111 -7.07 -10.29 -1.16
CA SER A 111 -7.18 -11.55 -1.92
C SER A 111 -8.19 -11.47 -3.07
N LEU A 112 -9.28 -10.71 -2.92
CA LEU A 112 -10.22 -10.46 -4.02
C LEU A 112 -9.58 -9.63 -5.13
N ILE A 113 -8.80 -8.61 -4.76
CA ILE A 113 -8.10 -7.74 -5.70
C ILE A 113 -6.98 -8.50 -6.40
N GLU A 114 -6.20 -9.31 -5.70
CA GLU A 114 -5.17 -10.18 -6.28
C GLU A 114 -5.76 -11.10 -7.35
N ASN A 115 -6.89 -11.75 -7.05
CA ASN A 115 -7.60 -12.58 -8.03
C ASN A 115 -8.11 -11.77 -9.22
N PHE A 116 -8.66 -10.59 -8.98
CA PHE A 116 -9.12 -9.69 -10.04
C PHE A 116 -7.97 -9.28 -10.96
N VAL A 117 -6.83 -8.85 -10.40
CA VAL A 117 -5.64 -8.44 -11.16
C VAL A 117 -5.04 -9.61 -11.92
N THR A 118 -5.00 -10.80 -11.32
CA THR A 118 -4.49 -12.02 -11.99
C THR A 118 -5.32 -12.37 -13.22
N LYS A 119 -6.65 -12.32 -13.11
CA LYS A 119 -7.55 -12.50 -14.27
C LYS A 119 -7.36 -11.39 -15.31
N LEU A 120 -7.24 -10.14 -14.85
CA LEU A 120 -7.00 -8.99 -15.72
C LEU A 120 -5.68 -9.12 -16.50
N GLN A 121 -4.63 -9.65 -15.87
CA GLN A 121 -3.34 -9.91 -16.52
C GLN A 121 -3.47 -11.02 -17.58
N SER A 122 -4.27 -12.05 -17.34
CA SER A 122 -4.52 -13.13 -18.30
C SER A 122 -5.26 -12.61 -19.55
N ASP A 123 -6.35 -11.87 -19.32
CA ASP A 123 -7.30 -11.53 -20.38
C ASP A 123 -6.93 -10.22 -21.09
N PHE A 124 -6.33 -9.27 -20.36
CA PHE A 124 -5.99 -7.92 -20.83
C PHE A 124 -4.65 -7.41 -20.24
N PRO A 125 -3.49 -7.98 -20.63
CA PRO A 125 -2.18 -7.64 -20.04
C PRO A 125 -1.84 -6.13 -20.07
N ALA A 126 -2.23 -5.44 -21.14
CA ALA A 126 -1.99 -4.00 -21.29
C ALA A 126 -2.70 -3.15 -20.20
N THR A 127 -3.78 -3.66 -19.63
CA THR A 127 -4.55 -2.96 -18.59
C THR A 127 -3.77 -2.88 -17.29
N VAL A 128 -3.08 -3.94 -16.88
CA VAL A 128 -2.25 -3.94 -15.66
C VAL A 128 -1.14 -2.90 -15.76
N THR A 129 -0.47 -2.82 -16.92
CA THR A 129 0.54 -1.79 -17.17
C THR A 129 -0.07 -0.37 -17.13
N THR A 130 -1.28 -0.20 -17.67
CA THR A 130 -1.98 1.09 -17.64
C THR A 130 -2.35 1.50 -16.20
N VAL A 131 -2.79 0.55 -15.38
CA VAL A 131 -3.06 0.74 -13.95
C VAL A 131 -1.80 1.21 -13.23
N LEU A 132 -0.66 0.56 -13.45
CA LEU A 132 0.62 0.95 -12.85
C LEU A 132 1.06 2.37 -13.27
N LYS A 133 1.03 2.67 -14.58
CA LYS A 133 1.38 4.01 -15.11
C LYS A 133 0.44 5.10 -14.59
N THR A 134 -0.83 4.76 -14.35
CA THR A 134 -1.79 5.69 -13.73
C THR A 134 -1.48 5.87 -12.25
N GLY A 135 -1.13 4.79 -11.55
CA GLY A 135 -0.65 4.83 -10.17
C GLY A 135 0.61 5.68 -10.01
N ASP A 136 1.54 5.65 -10.97
CA ASP A 136 2.76 6.49 -10.95
C ASP A 136 2.48 7.98 -11.03
N LYS A 137 1.33 8.37 -11.59
CA LYS A 137 0.89 9.78 -11.58
C LYS A 137 0.33 10.20 -10.22
N LEU A 138 -0.03 9.23 -9.37
CA LEU A 138 -0.43 9.46 -7.99
C LEU A 138 0.84 9.62 -7.15
N GLY A 139 1.52 10.75 -7.32
CA GLY A 139 2.68 11.15 -6.52
C GLY A 139 2.26 12.02 -5.33
N MET A 140 3.12 12.09 -4.32
CA MET A 140 3.08 13.22 -3.40
C MET A 140 3.47 14.47 -4.19
N SER A 141 2.73 15.57 -4.04
CA SER A 141 3.15 16.88 -4.54
C SER A 141 4.58 17.13 -4.04
N ASN A 142 5.50 17.41 -4.95
CA ASN A 142 6.90 17.78 -4.63
C ASN A 142 6.99 19.17 -3.97
N ASP A 143 5.88 19.70 -3.48
CA ASP A 143 5.84 20.95 -2.75
C ASP A 143 6.55 20.74 -1.42
N LYS A 144 7.82 21.16 -1.41
CA LYS A 144 8.75 21.18 -0.26
C LYS A 144 8.22 21.97 0.96
N THR A 145 6.97 22.41 0.91
CA THR A 145 6.24 23.24 1.87
C THR A 145 5.15 22.49 2.63
N GLU A 146 4.84 21.23 2.31
CA GLU A 146 3.89 20.45 3.11
C GLU A 146 4.56 19.82 4.33
N ASN A 147 4.19 20.32 5.52
CA ASN A 147 4.54 19.68 6.80
C ASN A 147 3.86 18.30 6.87
N TYR A 148 4.61 17.24 6.60
CA TYR A 148 4.15 15.87 6.81
C TYR A 148 4.67 15.33 8.15
N ARG A 149 3.80 14.63 8.88
CA ARG A 149 4.19 13.81 10.04
C ARG A 149 4.43 12.39 9.60
N ILE A 150 5.22 11.64 10.35
CA ILE A 150 5.50 10.24 10.07
C ILE A 150 4.72 9.37 11.05
N CYS A 151 3.97 8.40 10.52
CA CYS A 151 3.25 7.42 11.33
C CYS A 151 4.23 6.58 12.15
N TYR A 152 4.01 6.46 13.46
CA TYR A 152 4.89 5.67 14.32
C TYR A 152 4.96 4.19 13.93
N ILE A 153 3.86 3.61 13.45
CA ILE A 153 3.69 2.18 13.14
C ILE A 153 4.23 1.85 11.73
N CYS A 154 3.63 2.41 10.68
CA CYS A 154 4.01 2.08 9.29
C CYS A 154 5.14 2.94 8.72
N LYS A 155 5.57 3.99 9.43
CA LYS A 155 6.52 5.00 8.93
C LYS A 155 6.07 5.72 7.65
N GLY A 156 4.78 5.67 7.33
CA GLY A 156 4.19 6.39 6.21
C GLY A 156 3.87 7.86 6.52
N PRO A 157 3.72 8.71 5.50
CA PRO A 157 3.41 10.13 5.65
C PRO A 157 1.96 10.34 6.08
N ILE A 158 1.77 11.30 6.99
CA ILE A 158 0.49 11.81 7.47
C ILE A 158 0.43 13.28 7.05
N SER A 159 -0.50 13.62 6.16
CA SER A 159 -0.79 15.00 5.76
C SER A 159 -1.35 15.78 6.95
N VAL A 160 -0.80 16.96 7.24
CA VAL A 160 -1.26 17.87 8.32
C VAL A 160 -2.00 19.09 7.74
N SER A 161 -2.33 19.10 6.44
CA SER A 161 -2.94 20.27 5.81
C SER A 161 -4.44 20.39 6.12
N SER A 162 -4.79 21.47 6.80
CA SER A 162 -6.16 21.81 7.22
C SER A 162 -7.12 22.05 6.05
N GLN A 163 -6.62 22.40 4.86
CA GLN A 163 -7.42 22.76 3.69
C GLN A 163 -7.59 21.67 2.62
N SER A 164 -6.85 20.56 2.68
CA SER A 164 -6.96 19.52 1.64
C SER A 164 -8.09 18.51 1.92
N LEU A 165 -8.81 18.13 0.87
CA LEU A 165 -9.73 17.00 0.87
C LEU A 165 -8.90 15.71 0.90
N THR A 166 -8.80 15.08 2.07
CA THR A 166 -8.02 13.85 2.23
C THR A 166 -8.89 12.61 2.06
N SER A 167 -8.27 11.48 1.69
CA SER A 167 -8.94 10.18 1.64
C SER A 167 -9.55 9.78 3.00
N GLU A 168 -8.93 10.19 4.11
CA GLU A 168 -9.47 9.97 5.47
C GLU A 168 -10.79 10.71 5.67
N LYS A 169 -10.87 11.99 5.28
CA LYS A 169 -12.11 12.79 5.36
C LYS A 169 -13.21 12.16 4.50
N ALA A 170 -12.89 11.72 3.28
CA ALA A 170 -13.85 11.07 2.38
C ALA A 170 -14.41 9.77 2.99
N ILE A 171 -13.57 8.91 3.55
CA ILE A 171 -14.02 7.67 4.21
C ILE A 171 -14.94 7.97 5.39
N LYS A 172 -14.58 8.93 6.25
CA LYS A 172 -15.42 9.30 7.40
C LYS A 172 -16.80 9.79 6.96
N VAL A 173 -16.86 10.59 5.88
CA VAL A 173 -18.12 11.04 5.30
C VAL A 173 -18.93 9.86 4.77
N SER A 174 -18.34 8.99 3.94
CA SER A 174 -19.03 7.80 3.43
C SER A 174 -19.54 6.91 4.56
N GLN A 175 -18.74 6.71 5.61
CA GLN A 175 -19.13 5.93 6.78
C GLN A 175 -20.29 6.56 7.54
N LYS A 176 -20.29 7.89 7.70
CA LYS A 176 -21.39 8.62 8.34
C LYS A 176 -22.67 8.48 7.53
N ILE A 177 -22.61 8.70 6.21
CA ILE A 177 -23.75 8.55 5.29
C ILE A 177 -24.29 7.11 5.26
N SER A 178 -23.43 6.10 5.32
CA SER A 178 -23.88 4.70 5.32
C SER A 178 -24.54 4.27 6.64
N ARG A 179 -24.18 4.91 7.76
CA ARG A 179 -24.70 4.57 9.10
C ARG A 179 -25.94 5.37 9.46
N GLU A 180 -25.92 6.65 9.13
CA GLU A 180 -26.97 7.61 9.38
C GLU A 180 -27.59 7.90 8.02
N SER A 181 -28.84 7.48 7.78
CA SER A 181 -29.58 7.78 6.56
C SER A 181 -29.92 9.29 6.50
N ILE A 182 -28.89 10.12 6.34
CA ILE A 182 -28.99 11.58 6.35
C ILE A 182 -29.42 12.05 4.96
N GLN A 183 -30.53 12.77 4.90
CA GLN A 183 -30.85 13.60 3.75
C GLN A 183 -29.84 14.76 3.71
N LEU A 184 -29.08 14.85 2.61
CA LEU A 184 -28.11 15.90 2.35
C LEU A 184 -28.83 17.24 2.14
N THR A 185 -29.29 17.89 3.20
CA THR A 185 -29.75 19.28 3.15
C THR A 185 -28.63 20.20 3.60
N ASN A 186 -28.13 20.96 2.62
CA ASN A 186 -27.29 22.16 2.71
C ASN A 186 -25.97 22.10 3.51
N GLY A 187 -24.86 22.15 2.76
CA GLY A 187 -23.65 22.88 3.14
C GLY A 187 -22.99 22.47 4.46
N TYR A 188 -22.46 21.24 4.54
CA TYR A 188 -21.59 20.88 5.65
C TYR A 188 -20.28 21.66 5.59
N MET A 189 -20.15 22.67 6.46
CA MET A 189 -18.84 23.18 6.85
C MET A 189 -18.05 22.04 7.49
N PHE A 190 -16.84 21.80 6.97
CA PHE A 190 -15.89 20.85 7.54
C PHE A 190 -15.36 21.42 8.84
N ASP A 191 -15.92 20.98 9.98
CA ASP A 191 -15.30 21.21 11.27
C ASP A 191 -13.89 20.58 11.25
N GLY A 192 -12.89 21.44 11.37
CA GLY A 192 -11.50 21.08 11.50
C GLY A 192 -11.33 20.29 12.79
N VAL A 193 -11.34 18.95 12.68
CA VAL A 193 -10.89 18.09 13.77
C VAL A 193 -9.43 18.43 14.03
N ASP A 194 -9.13 18.81 15.26
CA ASP A 194 -7.81 19.19 15.73
C ASP A 194 -6.83 18.00 15.58
N GLU A 195 -6.15 17.95 14.42
CA GLU A 195 -5.18 16.91 14.03
C GLU A 195 -3.82 17.07 14.76
N SER A 196 -3.72 18.01 15.69
CA SER A 196 -2.46 18.45 16.29
C SER A 196 -1.73 17.37 17.09
N ASN A 197 -2.35 16.24 17.46
CA ASN A 197 -1.72 15.20 18.30
C ASN A 197 -1.74 13.75 17.76
N LYS A 198 -2.19 13.50 16.52
CA LYS A 198 -2.28 12.12 16.00
C LYS A 198 -0.90 11.59 15.57
N LYS A 199 -0.40 10.56 16.26
CA LYS A 199 0.89 9.88 15.97
C LYS A 199 0.78 8.73 14.96
N THR A 200 -0.44 8.31 14.63
CA THR A 200 -0.75 7.16 13.76
C THR A 200 -1.60 7.59 12.57
N CYS A 201 -1.36 6.99 11.39
CA CYS A 201 -2.20 7.24 10.22
C CYS A 201 -3.58 6.58 10.38
N PHE A 202 -4.58 6.99 9.60
CA PHE A 202 -5.95 6.43 9.64
C PHE A 202 -5.97 4.90 9.63
N SER A 203 -5.18 4.30 8.74
CA SER A 203 -5.06 2.85 8.61
C SER A 203 -4.46 2.20 9.86
N CYS A 204 -3.39 2.77 10.41
CA CYS A 204 -2.70 2.23 11.58
C CYS A 204 -3.48 2.46 12.88
N SER A 205 -4.34 3.47 12.95
CA SER A 205 -5.22 3.71 14.10
C SER A 205 -6.20 2.54 14.33
N ASN A 206 -6.62 1.86 13.26
CA ASN A 206 -7.44 0.65 13.38
C ASN A 206 -6.63 -0.60 13.78
N ILE A 207 -5.30 -0.55 13.65
CA ILE A 207 -4.38 -1.65 13.99
C ILE A 207 -3.87 -1.51 15.42
N GLU A 208 -3.72 -0.28 15.91
CA GLU A 208 -3.31 0.06 17.28
C GLU A 208 -3.96 -0.81 18.38
N PRO A 209 -5.28 -1.08 18.40
CA PRO A 209 -5.88 -1.94 19.43
C PRO A 209 -5.48 -3.42 19.37
N PHE A 210 -4.87 -3.88 18.27
CA PHE A 210 -4.40 -5.26 18.08
C PHE A 210 -2.89 -5.41 18.31
N LEU A 211 -2.16 -4.31 18.54
CA LEU A 211 -0.77 -4.33 18.96
C LEU A 211 -0.76 -4.55 20.47
N ILE A 212 -0.58 -5.80 20.90
CA ILE A 212 -0.38 -6.14 22.31
C ILE A 212 0.89 -5.40 22.78
N THR A 213 0.73 -4.45 23.71
CA THR A 213 1.81 -3.86 24.52
C THR A 213 2.52 -4.93 25.35
#